data_AF-B7Q732-F1
#
_entry.id   AF-B7Q732-F1
#
_cell.length_a   1.000
_cell.length_b   1.000
_cell.length_c   1.000
_cell.angle_alpha   90.00
_cell.angle_beta   90.00
_cell.angle_gamma   90.00
#
_symmetry.space_group_name_H-M   'P 1'
#
loop_
_entity.id
_entity.type
_entity.pdbx_description
1 polymer ?
#
loop_
_entity_poly.entity_id
_entity_poly.type
_entity_poly.pdbx_seq_one_letter_code
_entity_poly.pdbx_strand_id
1 'polypeptide(L)'
;MAAMPFESSLVMLTMTGEQLRKMFVHGISKFTWYGDPEGSFLQVSGMRVTYNFSFPGQCRTDKLEILCANCSVPKYETVQPTGVYKIVTTSFIANGGDGFTFDDDVKKSMQTEGRMDVEVFTEYVRKMSPIKTPEEGRIIMYNNNRPKNATSGGLYPDKLPI
;
A
#
# COMPACT_ATOMS: atom_id res chain seq x y z
N MET A 1 0.10 6.89 -22.48
CA MET A 1 0.45 5.93 -21.40
C MET A 1 1.83 6.31 -20.86
N ALA A 2 1.88 7.24 -19.90
CA ALA A 2 3.14 7.70 -19.30
C ALA A 2 3.28 7.32 -17.81
N ALA A 3 2.19 6.92 -17.16
CA ALA A 3 2.15 6.67 -15.72
C ALA A 3 2.59 5.25 -15.32
N MET A 4 2.39 4.25 -16.19
CA MET A 4 2.80 2.85 -15.97
C MET A 4 3.54 2.36 -17.21
N PRO A 5 4.86 2.64 -17.30
CA PRO A 5 5.66 2.30 -18.48
C PRO A 5 6.21 0.86 -18.44
N PHE A 6 6.09 0.17 -17.30
CA PHE A 6 6.57 -1.20 -17.12
C PHE A 6 5.39 -2.17 -17.16
N GLU A 7 5.57 -3.29 -17.85
CA GLU A 7 4.58 -4.35 -17.90
C GLU A 7 4.68 -5.20 -16.63
N SER A 8 3.76 -4.99 -15.68
CA SER A 8 3.58 -5.88 -14.53
C SER A 8 2.21 -6.54 -14.58
N SER A 9 2.11 -7.75 -14.04
CA SER A 9 0.84 -8.43 -13.86
C SER A 9 0.33 -8.23 -12.44
N LEU A 10 -0.98 -8.27 -12.25
CA LEU A 10 -1.56 -8.35 -10.92
C LEU A 10 -1.44 -9.78 -10.39
N VAL A 11 -0.93 -9.90 -9.17
CA VAL A 11 -0.77 -11.15 -8.45
C VAL A 11 -1.43 -11.08 -7.08
N MET A 12 -1.98 -12.20 -6.65
CA MET A 12 -2.54 -12.39 -5.33
C MET A 12 -1.53 -13.12 -4.45
N LEU A 13 -1.30 -12.59 -3.25
CA LEU A 13 -0.45 -13.21 -2.23
C LEU A 13 -1.30 -13.51 -1.00
N THR A 14 -1.06 -14.65 -0.37
CA THR A 14 -1.61 -14.99 0.95
C THR A 14 -0.51 -14.85 1.99
N MET A 15 -0.75 -14.06 3.02
CA MET A 15 0.25 -13.77 4.05
C MET A 15 -0.38 -13.62 5.44
N THR A 16 0.42 -13.83 6.48
CA THR A 16 -0.01 -13.56 7.86
C THR A 16 -0.04 -12.05 8.13
N GLY A 17 -0.76 -11.61 9.15
CA GLY A 17 -0.77 -10.21 9.56
C GLY A 17 0.62 -9.70 9.98
N GLU A 18 1.47 -10.57 10.53
CA GLU A 18 2.87 -10.22 10.81
C GLU A 18 3.66 -9.95 9.52
N GLN A 19 3.53 -10.82 8.51
CA GLN A 19 4.18 -10.63 7.21
C GLN A 19 3.66 -9.37 6.50
N LEU A 20 2.35 -9.14 6.56
CA LEU A 20 1.74 -7.92 6.03
C LEU A 20 2.27 -6.67 6.75
N ARG A 21 2.40 -6.70 8.07
CA ARG A 21 2.98 -5.58 8.82
C ARG A 21 4.45 -5.35 8.45
N LYS A 22 5.25 -6.40 8.28
CA LYS A 22 6.65 -6.31 7.82
C LYS A 22 6.73 -5.63 6.44
N MET A 23 5.83 -5.95 5.52
CA MET A 23 5.72 -5.30 4.22
C MET A 23 5.51 -3.77 4.37
N PHE A 24 4.57 -3.33 5.22
CA PHE A 24 4.36 -1.89 5.46
C PHE A 24 5.54 -1.21 6.17
N VAL A 25 6.20 -1.91 7.09
CA VAL A 25 7.42 -1.42 7.75
C VAL A 25 8.54 -1.19 6.74
N HIS A 26 8.73 -2.11 5.79
CA HIS A 26 9.69 -1.93 4.70
C HIS A 26 9.32 -0.75 3.82
N GLY A 27 8.06 -0.64 3.41
CA GLY A 27 7.61 0.41 2.49
C GLY A 27 7.76 1.83 3.03
N ILE A 28 7.72 2.02 4.36
CA ILE A 28 7.97 3.33 4.99
C ILE A 28 9.45 3.54 5.40
N SER A 29 10.29 2.50 5.31
CA SER A 29 11.62 2.49 5.93
C SER A 29 12.54 3.61 5.42
N LYS A 30 12.49 3.89 4.11
CA LYS A 30 13.31 4.91 3.44
C LYS A 30 12.52 6.15 3.01
N PHE A 31 11.35 6.36 3.60
CA PHE A 31 10.54 7.54 3.30
C PHE A 31 11.31 8.84 3.60
N THR A 32 11.32 9.76 2.63
CA THR A 32 11.94 11.08 2.72
C THR A 32 11.11 12.13 1.99
N TRP A 33 11.11 13.36 2.53
CA TRP A 33 10.52 14.53 1.89
C TRP A 33 11.40 15.15 0.79
N TYR A 34 12.66 14.72 0.72
CA TYR A 34 13.69 15.32 -0.10
C TYR A 34 14.33 14.30 -1.02
N GLY A 35 14.76 14.77 -2.19
CA GLY A 35 15.37 13.94 -3.23
C GLY A 35 14.32 13.18 -4.03
N ASP A 36 14.81 12.17 -4.75
CA ASP A 36 13.98 11.15 -5.40
C ASP A 36 13.65 10.08 -4.35
N PRO A 37 12.42 10.06 -3.79
CA PRO A 37 12.07 9.10 -2.77
C PRO A 37 12.11 7.69 -3.35
N GLU A 38 12.59 6.73 -2.58
CA GLU A 38 12.57 5.33 -3.01
C GLU A 38 11.13 4.87 -3.30
N GLY A 39 10.95 4.07 -4.36
CA GLY A 39 9.64 3.58 -4.82
C GLY A 39 8.91 2.65 -3.86
N SER A 40 9.53 2.29 -2.73
CA SER A 40 9.00 1.34 -1.76
C SER A 40 7.75 1.82 -1.02
N PHE A 41 7.40 3.11 -1.09
CA PHE A 41 6.20 3.65 -0.41
C PHE A 41 4.89 3.14 -1.02
N LEU A 42 4.18 2.30 -0.26
CA LEU A 42 2.98 1.60 -0.72
C LEU A 42 1.73 2.47 -0.71
N GLN A 43 1.10 2.59 -1.88
CA GLN A 43 -0.30 3.02 -2.00
C GLN A 43 -1.24 1.85 -1.67
N VAL A 44 -2.43 2.15 -1.14
CA VAL A 44 -3.35 1.11 -0.66
C VAL A 44 -4.81 1.32 -1.09
N SER A 45 -5.53 0.20 -1.19
CA SER A 45 -6.98 0.15 -1.31
C SER A 45 -7.51 -0.93 -0.37
N GLY A 46 -8.67 -0.69 0.25
CA GLY A 46 -9.24 -1.61 1.25
C GLY A 46 -8.42 -1.74 2.54
N MET A 47 -7.45 -0.86 2.76
CA MET A 47 -6.62 -0.82 3.97
C MET A 47 -6.50 0.61 4.49
N ARG A 48 -6.23 0.72 5.79
CA ARG A 48 -5.84 1.97 6.46
C ARG A 48 -4.59 1.73 7.27
N VAL A 49 -3.62 2.62 7.15
CA VAL A 49 -2.36 2.55 7.89
C VAL A 49 -2.04 3.89 8.52
N THR A 50 -1.65 3.87 9.79
CA THR A 50 -1.11 5.03 10.48
C THR A 50 0.37 4.82 10.74
N TYR A 51 1.16 5.82 10.38
CA TYR A 51 2.57 5.90 10.69
C TYR A 51 2.81 6.95 11.75
N ASN A 52 3.68 6.69 12.72
CA ASN A 52 4.11 7.67 13.70
C ASN A 52 5.64 7.83 13.64
N PHE A 53 6.08 8.98 13.13
CA PHE A 53 7.49 9.28 12.93
C PHE A 53 8.24 9.69 14.20
N SER A 54 7.55 9.83 15.33
CA SER A 54 8.20 9.88 16.64
C SER A 54 8.78 8.54 17.06
N PHE A 55 8.34 7.43 16.44
CA PHE A 55 8.91 6.10 16.68
C PHE A 55 10.07 5.79 15.72
N PRO A 56 11.14 5.14 16.19
CA PRO A 56 12.29 4.81 15.35
C PRO A 56 11.99 3.64 14.41
N GLY A 57 12.47 3.75 13.17
CA GLY A 57 12.57 2.65 12.20
C GLY A 57 11.32 1.76 12.10
N GLN A 58 11.46 0.50 12.53
CA GLN A 58 10.45 -0.54 12.39
C GLN A 58 9.17 -0.31 13.20
N CYS A 59 9.22 0.55 14.23
CA CYS A 59 8.08 0.87 15.06
C CYS A 59 7.20 1.99 14.48
N ARG A 60 7.55 2.54 13.32
CA ARG A 60 6.77 3.62 12.69
C ARG A 60 5.36 3.19 12.32
N THR A 61 5.13 1.93 11.96
CA THR A 61 3.79 1.42 11.63
C THR A 61 2.99 1.19 12.91
N ASP A 62 2.13 2.16 13.24
CA ASP A 62 1.38 2.21 14.51
C ASP A 62 0.11 1.35 14.42
N LYS A 63 -0.82 1.73 13.53
CA LYS A 63 -2.05 0.96 13.26
C LYS A 63 -2.08 0.48 11.82
N LEU A 64 -2.58 -0.73 11.65
CA LEU A 64 -2.86 -1.33 10.35
C LEU A 64 -4.24 -1.98 10.41
N GLU A 65 -5.13 -1.53 9.54
CA GLU A 65 -6.50 -1.99 9.43
C GLU A 65 -6.80 -2.42 7.99
N ILE A 66 -7.66 -3.43 7.85
CA ILE A 66 -8.05 -4.00 6.57
C ILE A 66 -9.57 -4.19 6.53
N LEU A 67 -10.17 -4.01 5.35
CA LEU A 67 -11.58 -4.32 5.15
C LEU A 67 -11.83 -5.82 5.33
N CYS A 68 -12.81 -6.17 6.15
CA CYS A 68 -13.21 -7.55 6.33
C CYS A 68 -13.78 -8.12 5.02
N ALA A 69 -13.33 -9.33 4.67
CA ALA A 69 -13.85 -10.08 3.52
C ALA A 69 -14.98 -11.05 3.92
N ASN A 70 -14.95 -11.56 5.16
CA ASN A 70 -15.93 -12.51 5.69
C ASN A 70 -16.92 -11.80 6.64
N CYS A 71 -17.59 -10.77 6.14
CA CYS A 71 -18.55 -9.97 6.89
C CYS A 71 -19.68 -9.50 5.96
N SER A 72 -20.90 -9.38 6.49
CA SER A 72 -22.05 -8.96 5.67
C SER A 72 -21.99 -7.49 5.25
N VAL A 73 -21.36 -6.65 6.07
CA VAL A 73 -21.12 -5.23 5.77
C VAL A 73 -19.62 -4.97 5.92
N PRO A 74 -18.94 -4.51 4.85
CA PRO A 74 -17.52 -4.20 4.91
C PRO A 74 -17.23 -3.15 5.97
N LYS A 75 -16.35 -3.50 6.90
CA LYS A 75 -15.81 -2.61 7.93
C LYS A 75 -14.31 -2.84 8.05
N TYR A 76 -13.61 -1.80 8.50
CA TYR A 76 -12.20 -1.91 8.82
C TYR A 76 -12.02 -2.64 10.14
N GLU A 77 -11.11 -3.60 10.15
CA GLU A 77 -10.71 -4.35 11.34
C GLU A 77 -9.19 -4.31 11.48
N THR A 78 -8.71 -4.26 12.71
CA THR A 78 -7.27 -4.28 12.99
C THR A 78 -6.65 -5.60 12.53
N VAL A 79 -5.56 -5.50 11.78
CA VAL A 79 -4.79 -6.65 11.31
C VAL A 79 -4.21 -7.40 12.51
N GLN A 80 -4.59 -8.67 12.63
CA GLN A 80 -4.13 -9.57 13.69
C GLN A 80 -2.85 -10.27 13.23
N PRO A 81 -1.79 -10.38 14.07
CA PRO A 81 -0.52 -10.96 13.65
C PRO A 81 -0.62 -12.37 13.05
N THR A 82 -1.48 -13.21 13.63
CA THR A 82 -1.73 -14.59 13.19
C THR A 82 -2.88 -14.72 12.18
N GLY A 83 -3.58 -13.62 11.88
CA GLY A 83 -4.63 -13.61 10.86
C GLY A 83 -4.06 -13.85 9.48
N VAL A 84 -4.81 -14.51 8.60
CA VAL A 84 -4.42 -14.79 7.22
C VAL A 84 -5.16 -13.85 6.28
N TYR A 85 -4.41 -13.13 5.45
CA TYR A 85 -4.92 -12.11 4.58
C TYR A 85 -4.51 -12.39 3.13
N LYS A 86 -5.44 -12.17 2.20
CA LYS A 86 -5.18 -12.17 0.77
C LYS A 86 -5.05 -10.73 0.31
N ILE A 87 -3.94 -10.41 -0.33
CA ILE A 87 -3.68 -9.09 -0.90
C ILE A 87 -3.46 -9.22 -2.40
N VAL A 88 -3.77 -8.15 -3.13
CA VAL A 88 -3.43 -8.02 -4.55
C VAL A 88 -2.32 -6.99 -4.67
N THR A 89 -1.27 -7.33 -5.39
CA THR A 89 -0.11 -6.48 -5.66
C THR A 89 0.40 -6.71 -7.07
N THR A 90 1.45 -5.99 -7.48
CA THR A 90 2.12 -6.19 -8.77
C THR A 90 3.14 -7.32 -8.69
N SER A 91 3.38 -8.01 -9.81
CA SER A 91 4.42 -9.02 -9.92
C SER A 91 5.82 -8.45 -9.65
N PHE A 92 6.03 -7.15 -9.89
CA PHE A 92 7.27 -6.47 -9.52
C PHE A 92 7.53 -6.52 -8.01
N ILE A 93 6.56 -6.11 -7.18
CA ILE A 93 6.69 -6.18 -5.72
C ILE A 93 6.82 -7.63 -5.28
N ALA A 94 5.95 -8.53 -5.75
CA ALA A 94 5.95 -9.93 -5.34
C ALA A 94 7.27 -10.67 -5.61
N ASN A 95 7.99 -10.28 -6.67
CA ASN A 95 9.29 -10.82 -7.03
C ASN A 95 10.48 -10.08 -6.38
N GLY A 96 10.21 -9.10 -5.52
CA GLY A 96 11.21 -8.40 -4.71
C GLY A 96 11.71 -7.07 -5.25
N GLY A 97 10.94 -6.45 -6.15
CA GLY A 97 11.12 -5.04 -6.51
C GLY A 97 11.16 -4.13 -5.28
N ASP A 98 11.83 -2.99 -5.38
CA ASP A 98 12.06 -2.03 -4.28
C ASP A 98 12.58 -2.64 -2.96
N GLY A 99 13.23 -3.81 -3.06
CA GLY A 99 13.81 -4.52 -1.92
C GLY A 99 12.79 -5.23 -1.03
N PHE A 100 11.54 -5.41 -1.48
CA PHE A 100 10.56 -6.22 -0.74
C PHE A 100 11.03 -7.68 -0.67
N THR A 101 10.93 -8.28 0.52
CA THR A 101 11.29 -9.69 0.71
C THR A 101 10.10 -10.45 1.29
N PHE A 102 9.87 -11.63 0.74
CA PHE A 102 8.79 -12.52 1.12
C PHE A 102 9.36 -13.91 1.41
N ASP A 103 8.86 -14.53 2.49
CA ASP A 103 9.21 -15.89 2.87
C ASP A 103 8.65 -16.89 1.84
N ASP A 104 9.17 -18.12 1.86
CA ASP A 104 8.81 -19.16 0.90
C ASP A 104 7.31 -19.50 0.90
N ASP A 105 6.65 -19.40 2.05
CA ASP A 105 5.21 -19.67 2.16
C ASP A 105 4.38 -18.63 1.39
N VAL A 106 4.74 -17.36 1.48
CA VAL A 106 4.08 -16.29 0.71
C VAL A 106 4.33 -16.47 -0.77
N LYS A 107 5.58 -16.79 -1.17
CA LYS A 107 5.93 -17.04 -2.57
C LYS A 107 5.18 -18.24 -3.16
N LYS A 108 5.05 -19.33 -2.41
CA LYS A 108 4.27 -20.52 -2.82
C LYS A 108 2.78 -20.23 -2.96
N SER A 109 2.26 -19.26 -2.22
CA SER A 109 0.86 -18.85 -2.30
C SER A 109 0.55 -17.95 -3.50
N MET A 110 1.57 -17.48 -4.23
CA MET A 110 1.41 -16.52 -5.30
C MET A 110 0.54 -17.07 -6.44
N GLN A 111 -0.52 -16.34 -6.74
CA GLN A 111 -1.42 -16.64 -7.86
C GLN A 111 -1.43 -15.47 -8.82
N THR A 112 -1.26 -15.74 -10.11
CA THR A 112 -1.38 -14.72 -11.15
C THR A 112 -2.76 -14.81 -11.78
N GLU A 113 -3.44 -13.68 -11.90
CA GLU A 113 -4.71 -13.59 -12.63
C GLU A 113 -4.48 -13.51 -14.16
N GLY A 114 -3.22 -13.40 -14.60
CA GLY A 114 -2.86 -13.30 -16.02
C GLY A 114 -3.23 -11.96 -16.66
N ARG A 115 -3.66 -10.98 -15.86
CA ARG A 115 -4.03 -9.63 -16.33
C ARG A 115 -2.89 -8.65 -16.14
N MET A 116 -2.66 -7.82 -17.16
CA MET A 116 -1.68 -6.72 -17.08
C MET A 116 -2.25 -5.55 -16.27
N ASP A 117 -1.41 -4.93 -15.46
CA ASP A 117 -1.76 -3.77 -14.64
C ASP A 117 -2.34 -2.61 -15.46
N VAL A 118 -1.72 -2.31 -16.62
CA VAL A 118 -2.15 -1.26 -17.55
C VAL A 118 -3.53 -1.54 -18.14
N GLU A 119 -3.85 -2.80 -18.40
CA GLU A 119 -5.16 -3.22 -18.92
C GLU A 119 -6.23 -3.00 -17.85
N VAL A 120 -5.99 -3.52 -16.64
CA VAL A 120 -6.93 -3.41 -15.52
C VAL A 120 -7.20 -1.95 -15.17
N PHE A 121 -6.15 -1.13 -15.12
CA PHE A 121 -6.27 0.31 -14.88
C PHE A 121 -7.05 1.00 -16.00
N THR A 122 -6.72 0.73 -17.27
CA THR A 122 -7.38 1.37 -18.42
C THR A 122 -8.87 1.04 -18.44
N GLU A 123 -9.23 -0.21 -18.18
CA GLU A 123 -10.62 -0.64 -18.06
C GLU A 123 -11.34 0.06 -16.91
N TYR A 124 -10.71 0.13 -15.74
CA TYR A 124 -11.28 0.82 -14.58
C TYR A 124 -11.53 2.30 -14.90
N VAL A 125 -10.54 3.00 -15.48
CA VAL A 125 -10.67 4.41 -15.85
C VAL A 125 -11.79 4.62 -16.85
N ARG A 126 -11.86 3.79 -17.90
CA ARG A 126 -12.93 3.88 -18.91
C ARG A 126 -14.31 3.71 -18.29
N LYS A 127 -14.46 2.76 -17.36
CA LYS A 127 -15.74 2.46 -16.72
C LYS A 127 -16.17 3.52 -15.70
N MET A 128 -15.22 4.09 -14.98
CA MET A 128 -15.47 5.00 -13.84
C MET A 128 -15.33 6.49 -14.21
N SER A 129 -15.12 6.80 -15.50
CA SER A 129 -14.97 8.17 -15.95
C SER A 129 -16.28 8.96 -15.89
N PRO A 130 -16.26 10.23 -15.41
CA PRO A 130 -15.10 10.95 -14.87
C PRO A 130 -14.74 10.49 -13.45
N ILE A 131 -13.45 10.25 -13.20
CA ILE A 131 -12.96 9.83 -11.88
C ILE A 131 -13.00 11.03 -10.93
N LYS A 132 -13.63 10.85 -9.76
CA LYS A 132 -13.76 11.87 -8.71
C LYS A 132 -13.29 11.38 -7.35
N THR A 133 -12.40 10.38 -7.31
CA THR A 133 -11.95 9.73 -6.07
C THR A 133 -11.18 10.74 -5.20
N PRO A 134 -11.65 11.01 -3.97
CA PRO A 134 -10.95 11.90 -3.05
C PRO A 134 -9.81 11.16 -2.33
N GLU A 135 -9.00 11.92 -1.59
CA GLU A 135 -8.15 11.33 -0.56
C GLU A 135 -9.01 10.98 0.66
N GLU A 136 -9.01 9.70 1.04
CA GLU A 136 -9.91 9.15 2.06
C GLU A 136 -9.22 8.86 3.40
N GLY A 137 -8.03 9.43 3.62
CA GLY A 137 -7.24 9.16 4.82
C GLY A 137 -6.78 7.70 4.96
N ARG A 138 -6.52 7.02 3.84
CA ARG A 138 -6.04 5.62 3.84
C ARG A 138 -4.64 5.48 4.43
N ILE A 139 -3.82 6.52 4.31
CA ILE A 139 -2.48 6.59 4.90
C ILE A 139 -2.39 7.89 5.69
N ILE A 140 -2.11 7.79 6.99
CA ILE A 140 -1.94 8.95 7.87
C ILE A 140 -0.55 8.90 8.47
N MET A 141 0.18 10.02 8.42
CA MET A 141 1.51 10.14 9.01
C MET A 141 1.50 11.17 10.13
N TYR A 142 1.60 10.71 11.37
CA TYR A 142 1.78 11.55 12.54
C TYR A 142 3.24 11.93 12.71
N ASN A 143 3.47 13.14 13.22
CA ASN A 143 4.79 13.68 13.55
C ASN A 143 5.76 13.73 12.36
N ASN A 144 5.23 13.89 11.15
CA ASN A 144 5.99 13.92 9.91
C ASN A 144 5.61 15.13 9.06
N ASN A 145 5.88 16.33 9.59
CA ASN A 145 5.48 17.56 8.93
C ASN A 145 6.26 17.75 7.63
N ARG A 146 5.54 17.95 6.52
CA ARG A 146 6.13 18.23 5.21
C ARG A 146 6.89 19.57 5.24
N PRO A 147 8.20 19.58 4.96
CA PRO A 147 8.99 20.80 4.83
C PRO A 147 8.54 21.65 3.63
N LYS A 148 8.69 22.98 3.71
CA LYS A 148 8.30 23.91 2.63
C LYS A 148 9.05 23.67 1.31
N ASN A 149 10.28 23.17 1.41
CA ASN A 149 11.18 22.84 0.30
C ASN A 149 11.16 21.34 -0.05
N ALA A 150 10.15 20.59 0.38
CA ALA A 150 10.01 19.18 0.04
C ALA A 150 9.84 18.99 -1.47
N THR A 151 10.60 18.06 -2.03
CA THR A 151 10.59 17.73 -3.46
C THR A 151 9.68 16.54 -3.78
N SER A 152 9.26 15.76 -2.77
CA SER A 152 8.32 14.65 -2.94
C SER A 152 6.85 15.08 -2.73
N GLY A 153 5.92 14.35 -3.37
CA GLY A 153 4.47 14.58 -3.29
C GLY A 153 3.82 14.08 -1.98
N GLY A 154 2.57 14.48 -1.73
CA GLY A 154 1.76 14.06 -0.57
C GLY A 154 0.91 15.21 0.00
N LEU A 155 -0.36 14.95 0.34
CA LEU A 155 -1.33 15.90 0.91
C LEU A 155 -1.72 15.49 2.35
N TYR A 156 -2.27 16.46 3.10
CA TYR A 156 -2.27 16.53 4.56
C TYR A 156 -3.50 15.87 5.24
N PRO A 157 -3.38 15.32 6.46
CA PRO A 157 -4.54 14.93 7.28
C PRO A 157 -5.43 16.12 7.67
N ASP A 158 -4.86 17.31 7.93
CA ASP A 158 -5.63 18.52 8.30
C ASP A 158 -6.36 19.19 7.13
N LYS A 159 -6.22 18.64 5.92
CA LYS A 159 -6.95 19.07 4.71
C LYS A 159 -7.95 18.01 4.23
N LEU A 160 -8.08 16.90 4.95
CA LEU A 160 -9.12 15.93 4.67
C LEU A 160 -10.46 16.51 5.15
N PRO A 161 -11.46 16.65 4.27
CA PRO A 161 -12.82 16.88 4.74
C PRO A 161 -13.24 15.64 5.54
N ILE A 162 -13.42 15.82 6.85
CA ILE A 162 -14.03 14.84 7.75
C ILE A 162 -15.53 14.79 7.46
#